data_AF-A0A3B3RKL5-F1
#
_entry.id   AF-A0A3B3RKL5-F1
#
_cell.length_a   1.000
_cell.length_b   1.000
_cell.length_c   1.000
_cell.angle_alpha   90.00
_cell.angle_beta   90.00
_cell.angle_gamma   90.00
#
_symmetry.space_group_name_H-M   'P 1'
#
loop_
_entity.id
_entity.type
_entity.pdbx_description
1 polymer ?
#
loop_
_entity_poly.entity_id
_entity_poly.type
_entity_poly.pdbx_seq_one_letter_code
_entity_poly.pdbx_strand_id
1 'polypeptide(L)'
;METFAEGARAWVRHREQLLPCTVSSCEDGDLVLTTDYGEVICLQSSEVSREKLYAMHLSSINGVEDMSTLAELHEAAIMHNLYIRYWEDCIYTNIGSILAAVNPYKQIPGLYDPAAVDLYSRHHLGELPPHIFAVANECYRCLWKRHDSQCVLISGESGAGKTESTKLLLKFLSVMSQNSYGTPPSERTTRVEQAIVQSSPIMEAFGNAKTVYNNNSSRFGKFIQLHFSEGGHIQGGCIVDCILSLPHFSHRLKCRLPQGLSKC
;
A
#
# COMPACT_ATOMS: atom_id res chain seq x y z
N MET A 1 -15.36 26.39 -28.07
CA MET A 1 -15.11 25.00 -27.64
C MET A 1 -13.60 24.82 -27.61
N GLU A 2 -13.05 24.16 -26.58
CA GLU A 2 -11.66 23.71 -26.69
C GLU A 2 -11.60 22.70 -27.84
N THR A 3 -10.79 23.00 -28.85
CA THR A 3 -10.55 22.11 -29.97
C THR A 3 -9.46 21.13 -29.56
N PHE A 4 -9.81 19.85 -29.45
CA PHE A 4 -8.83 18.81 -29.18
C PHE A 4 -8.09 18.46 -30.48
N ALA A 5 -6.77 18.52 -30.45
CA ALA A 5 -5.93 18.05 -31.54
C ALA A 5 -5.62 16.55 -31.38
N GLU A 6 -5.25 15.89 -32.47
CA GLU A 6 -4.70 14.53 -32.41
C GLU A 6 -3.49 14.48 -31.46
N GLY A 7 -3.43 13.45 -30.61
CA GLY A 7 -2.44 13.31 -29.54
C GLY A 7 -2.78 14.06 -28.24
N ALA A 8 -3.84 14.88 -28.20
CA ALA A 8 -4.22 15.57 -26.97
C ALA A 8 -4.68 14.60 -25.87
N ARG A 9 -4.29 14.89 -24.63
CA ARG A 9 -4.67 14.14 -23.42
C ARG A 9 -5.92 14.74 -22.80
N ALA A 10 -6.91 13.90 -22.52
CA ALA A 10 -8.20 14.33 -22.03
C ALA A 10 -8.81 13.32 -21.05
N TRP A 11 -9.78 13.80 -20.28
CA TRP A 11 -10.69 12.98 -19.52
C TRP A 11 -12.00 12.83 -20.29
N VAL A 12 -12.46 11.59 -20.48
CA VAL A 12 -13.75 11.28 -21.11
C VAL A 12 -14.70 10.64 -20.11
N ARG A 13 -15.94 11.13 -20.05
CA ARG A 13 -17.00 10.52 -19.25
C ARG A 13 -17.74 9.47 -20.08
N HIS A 14 -17.58 8.20 -19.75
CA HIS A 14 -18.20 7.08 -20.45
C HIS A 14 -18.81 6.09 -19.45
N ARG A 15 -20.10 5.74 -19.65
CA ARG A 15 -20.85 4.82 -18.77
C ARG A 15 -20.72 5.14 -17.28
N GLU A 16 -20.94 6.42 -16.93
CA GLU A 16 -20.81 6.97 -15.56
C GLU A 16 -19.40 6.94 -14.96
N GLN A 17 -18.39 6.46 -15.70
CA GLN A 17 -17.00 6.49 -15.30
C GLN A 17 -16.27 7.62 -16.01
N LEU A 18 -15.20 8.09 -15.38
CA LEU A 18 -14.29 9.07 -15.95
C LEU A 18 -12.99 8.35 -16.29
N LEU A 19 -12.56 8.43 -17.55
CA LEU A 19 -11.45 7.64 -18.06
C LEU A 19 -10.39 8.56 -18.68
N PRO A 20 -9.10 8.30 -18.44
CA PRO A 20 -8.01 8.99 -19.13
C PRO A 20 -7.93 8.47 -20.57
N CYS A 21 -7.81 9.38 -21.53
CA CYS A 21 -7.73 9.03 -22.95
C CYS A 21 -6.82 9.95 -23.76
N THR A 22 -6.42 9.45 -24.92
CA THR A 22 -5.76 10.21 -25.99
C THR A 22 -6.70 10.37 -27.17
N VAL A 23 -6.71 11.54 -27.78
CA VAL A 23 -7.39 11.76 -29.06
C VAL A 23 -6.59 11.11 -30.17
N SER A 24 -7.14 10.05 -30.76
CA SER A 24 -6.48 9.24 -31.78
C SER A 24 -6.74 9.74 -33.20
N SER A 25 -7.92 10.29 -33.47
CA SER A 25 -8.21 11.02 -34.71
C SER A 25 -9.35 12.02 -34.51
N CYS A 26 -9.39 13.02 -35.39
CA CYS A 26 -10.44 14.04 -35.44
C CYS A 26 -10.83 14.23 -36.91
N GLU A 27 -11.97 13.69 -37.31
CA GLU A 27 -12.50 13.79 -38.68
C GLU A 27 -13.90 14.40 -38.64
N ASP A 28 -14.13 15.49 -39.40
CA ASP A 28 -15.42 16.17 -39.52
C ASP A 28 -16.14 16.52 -38.19
N GLY A 29 -15.37 16.69 -37.11
CA GLY A 29 -15.89 17.01 -35.78
C GLY A 29 -16.22 15.79 -34.92
N ASP A 30 -16.12 14.59 -35.47
CA ASP A 30 -16.15 13.33 -34.74
C ASP A 30 -14.76 13.02 -34.18
N LEU A 31 -14.73 12.56 -32.93
CA LEU A 31 -13.49 12.25 -32.21
C LEU A 31 -13.40 10.75 -31.96
N VAL A 32 -12.27 10.16 -32.33
CA VAL A 32 -11.90 8.81 -31.90
C VAL A 32 -10.93 8.93 -30.75
N LEU A 33 -11.32 8.39 -29.59
CA LEU A 33 -10.55 8.41 -28.36
C LEU A 33 -10.07 7.00 -28.04
N THR A 34 -8.80 6.86 -27.67
CA THR A 34 -8.28 5.62 -27.09
C THR A 34 -8.02 5.85 -25.61
N THR A 35 -8.72 5.11 -24.75
CA THR A 35 -8.48 5.13 -23.30
C THR A 35 -7.18 4.43 -22.96
N ASP A 36 -6.55 4.83 -21.88
CA ASP A 36 -5.32 4.19 -21.41
C ASP A 36 -5.53 2.73 -20.96
N TYR A 37 -6.79 2.32 -20.82
CA TYR A 37 -7.18 0.96 -20.47
C TYR A 37 -7.49 0.09 -21.71
N GLY A 38 -7.26 0.63 -22.92
CA GLY A 38 -7.38 -0.09 -24.19
C GLY A 38 -8.77 -0.06 -24.84
N GLU A 39 -9.72 0.70 -24.28
CA GLU A 39 -11.03 0.89 -24.90
C GLU A 39 -10.97 1.99 -25.96
N VAL A 40 -11.65 1.79 -27.09
CA VAL A 40 -11.82 2.82 -28.13
C VAL A 40 -13.23 3.39 -28.02
N ILE A 41 -13.34 4.71 -27.92
CA ILE A 41 -14.59 5.44 -27.78
C ILE A 41 -14.69 6.42 -28.95
N CYS A 42 -15.76 6.31 -29.74
CA CYS A 42 -16.08 7.29 -30.77
C CYS A 42 -17.12 8.26 -30.20
N LEU A 43 -16.82 9.56 -30.23
CA LEU A 43 -17.76 10.62 -29.88
C LEU A 43 -18.18 11.35 -31.15
N GLN A 44 -19.49 11.42 -31.38
CA GLN A 44 -20.03 12.24 -32.45
C GLN A 44 -19.90 13.71 -32.10
N SER A 45 -19.80 14.60 -33.09
CA SER A 45 -19.70 16.06 -32.87
C SER A 45 -20.80 16.62 -31.94
N SER A 46 -22.01 16.04 -31.99
CA SER A 46 -23.15 16.40 -31.12
C SER A 46 -22.99 15.98 -29.66
N GLU A 47 -22.14 15.00 -29.36
CA GLU A 47 -21.90 14.47 -28.01
C GLU A 47 -20.73 15.16 -27.31
N VAL A 48 -19.89 15.89 -28.06
CA VAL A 48 -18.73 16.60 -27.52
C VAL A 48 -19.19 17.82 -26.73
N SER A 49 -19.20 17.68 -25.41
CA SER A 49 -19.47 18.76 -24.45
C SER A 49 -18.36 18.84 -23.41
N ARG A 50 -18.24 19.97 -22.72
CA ARG A 50 -17.28 20.14 -21.61
C ARG A 50 -17.54 19.18 -20.44
N GLU A 51 -18.75 18.64 -20.34
CA GLU A 51 -19.10 17.63 -19.33
C GLU A 51 -18.70 16.22 -19.77
N LYS A 52 -18.64 15.98 -21.09
CA LYS A 52 -18.32 14.70 -21.69
C LYS A 52 -16.82 14.52 -21.88
N LEU A 53 -16.13 15.57 -22.30
CA LEU A 53 -14.71 15.58 -22.66
C LEU A 53 -14.07 16.89 -22.21
N TYR A 54 -13.00 16.81 -21.43
CA TYR A 54 -12.23 17.98 -21.00
C TYR A 54 -10.73 17.69 -20.93
N ALA A 55 -9.91 18.72 -21.09
CA ALA A 55 -8.46 18.59 -21.11
C ALA A 55 -7.93 18.06 -19.77
N MET A 56 -6.96 17.15 -19.84
CA MET A 56 -6.33 16.57 -18.67
C MET A 56 -5.20 17.48 -18.17
N HIS A 57 -5.12 17.72 -16.87
CA HIS A 57 -4.05 18.55 -16.30
C HIS A 57 -2.69 17.83 -16.39
N LEU A 58 -1.60 18.60 -16.52
CA LEU A 58 -0.25 18.04 -16.69
C LEU A 58 0.18 17.12 -15.54
N SER A 59 -0.23 17.41 -14.31
CA SER A 59 0.01 16.56 -13.13
C SER A 59 -0.60 15.16 -13.27
N SER A 60 -1.73 15.06 -13.98
CA SER A 60 -2.44 13.81 -14.22
C SER A 60 -1.85 13.02 -15.39
N ILE A 61 -1.04 13.66 -16.26
CA ILE A 61 -0.40 13.01 -17.42
C ILE A 61 0.85 12.23 -17.03
N ASN A 62 1.76 12.86 -16.28
CA ASN A 62 3.08 12.29 -15.98
C ASN A 62 3.10 11.46 -14.68
N GLY A 63 2.05 11.57 -13.88
CA GLY A 63 2.00 11.04 -12.53
C GLY A 63 2.81 11.87 -11.53
N VAL A 64 2.49 11.67 -10.26
CA VAL A 64 3.08 12.38 -9.12
C VAL A 64 3.40 11.40 -8.01
N GLU A 65 4.50 11.67 -7.33
CA GLU A 65 4.92 10.90 -6.15
C GLU A 65 4.04 11.18 -4.92
N ASP A 66 3.45 12.37 -4.83
CA ASP A 66 2.52 12.77 -3.78
C ASP A 66 1.19 13.23 -4.40
N MET A 67 0.12 12.48 -4.19
CA MET A 67 -1.19 12.79 -4.75
C MET A 67 -1.84 14.04 -4.15
N SER A 68 -1.31 14.59 -3.05
CA SER A 68 -1.73 15.91 -2.56
C SER A 68 -1.35 17.05 -3.52
N THR A 69 -0.43 16.82 -4.46
CA THR A 69 -0.02 17.78 -5.49
C THR A 69 -0.82 17.65 -6.79
N LEU A 70 -1.78 16.72 -6.88
CA LEU A 70 -2.67 16.63 -8.04
C LEU A 70 -3.55 17.88 -8.13
N ALA A 71 -3.60 18.51 -9.31
CA ALA A 71 -4.52 19.61 -9.55
C ALA A 71 -5.97 19.11 -9.70
N GLU A 72 -6.15 17.89 -10.21
CA GLU A 72 -7.44 17.25 -10.41
C GLU A 72 -7.66 16.16 -9.35
N LEU A 73 -8.51 16.45 -8.36
CA LEU A 73 -8.77 15.57 -7.22
C LEU A 73 -10.11 14.85 -7.38
N HIS A 74 -10.16 13.87 -8.27
CA HIS A 74 -11.28 12.94 -8.43
C HIS A 74 -10.78 11.50 -8.51
N GLU A 75 -11.67 10.53 -8.31
CA GLU A 75 -11.34 9.09 -8.25
C GLU A 75 -10.54 8.62 -9.47
N ALA A 76 -10.91 9.06 -10.67
CA ALA A 76 -10.19 8.70 -11.89
C ALA A 76 -8.74 9.20 -11.96
N ALA A 77 -8.45 10.39 -11.40
CA ALA A 77 -7.09 10.95 -11.39
C ALA A 77 -6.21 10.19 -10.39
N ILE A 78 -6.76 9.87 -9.22
CA ILE A 78 -6.09 9.03 -8.21
C ILE A 78 -5.79 7.65 -8.80
N MET A 79 -6.79 7.01 -9.40
CA MET A 79 -6.63 5.68 -10.02
C MET A 79 -5.61 5.71 -11.16
N HIS A 80 -5.70 6.70 -12.04
CA HIS A 80 -4.77 6.84 -13.16
C HIS A 80 -3.33 7.06 -12.68
N ASN A 81 -3.12 7.90 -11.66
CA ASN A 81 -1.80 8.11 -11.07
C ASN A 81 -1.20 6.82 -10.50
N LEU A 82 -2.00 6.04 -9.75
CA LEU A 82 -1.56 4.74 -9.25
C LEU A 82 -1.27 3.76 -10.39
N TYR A 83 -2.08 3.77 -11.44
CA TYR A 83 -1.94 2.90 -12.61
C TYR A 83 -0.63 3.13 -13.37
N ILE A 84 -0.32 4.38 -13.73
CA ILE A 84 0.91 4.69 -14.48
C ILE A 84 2.17 4.39 -13.65
N ARG A 85 2.16 4.74 -12.37
CA ARG A 85 3.27 4.45 -11.45
C ARG A 85 3.48 2.95 -11.27
N TYR A 86 2.38 2.20 -11.16
CA TYR A 86 2.44 0.74 -11.04
C TYR A 86 3.09 0.09 -12.27
N TRP A 87 2.81 0.60 -13.47
CA TRP A 87 3.43 0.11 -14.71
C TRP A 87 4.95 0.36 -14.79
N GLU A 88 5.44 1.35 -14.06
CA GLU A 88 6.87 1.66 -13.91
C GLU A 88 7.50 1.00 -12.68
N ASP A 89 6.84 0.00 -12.08
CA ASP A 89 7.27 -0.65 -10.83
C ASP A 89 7.36 0.29 -9.61
N CYS A 90 6.77 1.48 -9.70
CA CYS A 90 6.64 2.44 -8.60
C CYS A 90 5.38 2.16 -7.77
N ILE A 91 5.45 1.14 -6.92
CA ILE A 91 4.29 0.64 -6.15
C ILE A 91 3.83 1.54 -4.98
N TYR A 92 4.64 2.52 -4.61
CA TYR A 92 4.41 3.40 -3.46
C TYR A 92 4.09 4.81 -3.95
N THR A 93 3.08 5.43 -3.34
CA THR A 93 2.67 6.82 -3.65
C THR A 93 2.23 7.51 -2.37
N ASN A 94 2.72 8.72 -2.11
CA ASN A 94 2.35 9.50 -0.94
C ASN A 94 1.01 10.21 -1.13
N ILE A 95 0.36 10.52 -0.01
CA ILE A 95 -0.78 11.43 0.12
C ILE A 95 -0.48 12.26 1.37
N GLY A 96 0.37 13.28 1.20
CA GLY A 96 1.03 13.92 2.34
C GLY A 96 1.83 12.89 3.16
N SER A 97 1.46 12.68 4.42
CA SER A 97 2.11 11.68 5.30
C SER A 97 1.53 10.27 5.21
N ILE A 98 0.46 10.06 4.45
CA ILE A 98 -0.15 8.76 4.23
C ILE A 98 0.54 8.09 3.04
N LEU A 99 0.75 6.77 3.11
CA LEU A 99 1.37 6.00 2.03
C LEU A 99 0.36 5.04 1.41
N ALA A 100 0.10 5.21 0.12
CA ALA A 100 -0.57 4.21 -0.71
C ALA A 100 0.45 3.19 -1.23
N ALA A 101 0.11 1.91 -1.15
CA ALA A 101 0.93 0.80 -1.63
C ALA A 101 0.09 -0.14 -2.48
N VAL A 102 0.51 -0.39 -3.72
CA VAL A 102 -0.15 -1.31 -4.64
C VAL A 102 0.66 -2.61 -4.71
N ASN A 103 0.05 -3.75 -4.41
CA ASN A 103 0.78 -5.02 -4.39
C ASN A 103 1.26 -5.42 -5.81
N PRO A 104 2.58 -5.52 -6.07
CA PRO A 104 3.10 -5.86 -7.39
C PRO A 104 2.90 -7.33 -7.80
N TYR A 105 2.59 -8.23 -6.86
CA TYR A 105 2.59 -9.68 -7.08
C TYR A 105 3.89 -10.26 -7.68
N LYS A 106 4.98 -9.49 -7.67
CA LYS A 106 6.32 -9.85 -8.10
C LYS A 106 7.35 -9.22 -7.16
N GLN A 107 8.55 -9.77 -7.17
CA GLN A 107 9.70 -9.14 -6.51
C GLN A 107 10.23 -8.02 -7.41
N ILE A 108 10.45 -6.84 -6.84
CA ILE A 108 11.08 -5.71 -7.52
C ILE A 108 12.53 -5.64 -7.03
N PRO A 109 13.54 -5.89 -7.88
CA PRO A 109 14.95 -5.87 -7.49
C PRO A 109 15.36 -4.54 -6.87
N GLY A 110 16.19 -4.56 -5.82
CA GLY A 110 16.69 -3.35 -5.18
C GLY A 110 15.74 -2.64 -4.22
N LEU A 111 14.43 -2.93 -4.27
CA LEU A 111 13.42 -2.17 -3.52
C LEU A 111 13.55 -2.32 -2.00
N TYR A 112 13.91 -3.51 -1.51
CA TYR A 112 13.99 -3.83 -0.08
C TYR A 112 15.38 -4.30 0.38
N ASP A 113 16.40 -3.99 -0.42
CA ASP A 113 17.78 -4.38 -0.18
C ASP A 113 18.37 -3.63 1.03
N PRO A 114 19.42 -4.16 1.68
CA PRO A 114 20.09 -3.46 2.77
C PRO A 114 20.57 -2.05 2.40
N ALA A 115 20.95 -1.83 1.14
CA ALA A 115 21.31 -0.50 0.63
C ALA A 115 20.15 0.48 0.67
N ALA A 116 18.92 0.03 0.37
CA ALA A 116 17.72 0.87 0.50
C ALA A 116 17.45 1.22 1.97
N VAL A 117 17.62 0.26 2.89
CA VAL A 117 17.48 0.53 4.34
C VAL A 117 18.45 1.63 4.80
N ASP A 118 19.72 1.53 4.43
CA ASP A 118 20.72 2.55 4.76
C ASP A 118 20.38 3.90 4.12
N LEU A 119 19.99 3.91 2.85
CA LEU A 119 19.60 5.13 2.13
C LEU A 119 18.45 5.86 2.84
N TYR A 120 17.33 5.17 3.10
CA TYR A 120 16.15 5.79 3.72
C TYR A 120 16.36 6.16 5.18
N SER A 121 17.30 5.53 5.88
CA SER A 121 17.61 5.90 7.28
C SER A 121 18.18 7.31 7.42
N ARG A 122 18.88 7.79 6.40
CA ARG A 122 19.62 9.06 6.41
C ARG A 122 18.82 10.24 5.89
N HIS A 123 17.63 9.99 5.33
CA HIS A 123 16.82 11.01 4.66
C HIS A 123 15.47 11.21 5.37
N HIS A 124 14.92 12.41 5.22
CA HIS A 124 13.59 12.74 5.74
C HIS A 124 12.49 12.32 4.77
N LEU A 125 11.26 12.22 5.28
CA LEU A 125 10.08 11.99 4.47
C LEU A 125 9.94 13.10 3.41
N GLY A 126 9.86 12.70 2.13
CA GLY A 126 9.74 13.61 0.99
C GLY A 126 11.06 13.99 0.31
N GLU A 127 12.23 13.65 0.88
CA GLU A 127 13.53 13.86 0.21
C GLU A 127 13.87 12.76 -0.81
N LEU A 128 13.28 11.58 -0.62
CA LEU A 128 13.42 10.41 -1.49
C LEU A 128 12.06 10.00 -2.04
N PRO A 129 12.03 9.17 -3.12
CA PRO A 129 10.79 8.61 -3.63
C PRO A 129 9.94 7.93 -2.54
N PRO A 130 8.59 7.89 -2.71
CA PRO A 130 7.69 7.27 -1.75
C PRO A 130 8.11 5.84 -1.42
N HIS A 131 8.22 5.53 -0.13
CA HIS A 131 8.62 4.20 0.31
C HIS A 131 8.17 3.90 1.74
N ILE A 132 7.91 2.64 2.04
CA ILE A 132 7.53 2.20 3.40
C ILE A 132 8.63 2.47 4.43
N PHE A 133 9.90 2.44 4.01
CA PHE A 133 11.04 2.77 4.86
C PHE A 133 11.09 4.26 5.23
N ALA A 134 10.60 5.16 4.37
CA ALA A 134 10.49 6.57 4.72
C ALA A 134 9.46 6.77 5.85
N VAL A 135 8.32 6.07 5.79
CA VAL A 135 7.30 6.06 6.85
C VAL A 135 7.87 5.45 8.15
N ALA A 136 8.62 4.35 8.04
CA ALA A 136 9.29 3.74 9.19
C ALA A 136 10.28 4.71 9.86
N ASN A 137 11.09 5.40 9.06
CA ASN A 137 12.07 6.35 9.55
C ASN A 137 11.41 7.55 10.22
N GLU A 138 10.38 8.15 9.59
CA GLU A 138 9.66 9.28 10.19
C GLU A 138 8.98 8.88 11.51
N CYS A 139 8.38 7.67 11.57
CA CYS A 139 7.82 7.11 12.79
C CYS A 139 8.88 6.96 13.89
N TYR A 140 10.04 6.39 13.57
CA TYR A 140 11.15 6.25 14.51
C TYR A 140 11.66 7.61 15.02
N ARG A 141 11.89 8.56 14.12
CA ARG A 141 12.36 9.92 14.47
C ARG A 141 11.35 10.70 15.31
N CYS A 142 10.05 10.48 15.09
CA CYS A 142 8.99 11.13 15.85
C CYS A 142 9.01 10.77 17.34
N LEU A 143 9.60 9.64 17.75
CA LEU A 143 9.78 9.30 19.16
C LEU A 143 10.53 10.39 19.93
N TRP A 144 11.61 10.95 19.35
CA TRP A 144 12.37 12.05 19.97
C TRP A 144 11.88 13.43 19.57
N LYS A 145 11.29 13.60 18.39
CA LYS A 145 10.79 14.91 17.93
C LYS A 145 9.53 15.34 18.66
N ARG A 146 8.63 14.40 18.96
CA ARG A 146 7.31 14.68 19.57
C ARG A 146 7.22 14.24 21.04
N HIS A 147 8.14 13.39 21.52
CA HIS A 147 8.11 12.81 22.86
C HIS A 147 6.83 12.00 23.18
N ASP A 148 6.12 11.55 22.15
CA ASP A 148 4.91 10.72 22.26
C ASP A 148 5.11 9.36 21.57
N SER A 149 4.33 8.37 21.98
CA SER A 149 4.29 7.07 21.31
C SER A 149 3.74 7.18 19.89
N GLN A 150 4.36 6.48 18.95
CA GLN A 150 3.96 6.47 17.54
C GLN A 150 3.24 5.18 17.17
N CYS A 151 2.36 5.25 16.17
CA CYS A 151 1.59 4.11 15.68
C CYS A 151 1.52 4.14 14.16
N VAL A 152 1.77 3.00 13.52
CA VAL A 152 1.58 2.81 12.08
C VAL A 152 0.40 1.86 11.87
N LEU A 153 -0.66 2.36 11.24
CA LEU A 153 -1.84 1.57 10.88
C LEU A 153 -1.74 1.13 9.42
N ILE A 154 -1.80 -0.18 9.17
CA ILE A 154 -1.79 -0.76 7.82
C ILE A 154 -3.15 -1.35 7.51
N SER A 155 -3.91 -0.65 6.66
CA SER A 155 -5.22 -1.08 6.18
C SER A 155 -5.17 -1.68 4.78
N GLY A 156 -6.18 -2.47 4.43
CA GLY A 156 -6.33 -3.04 3.10
C GLY A 156 -7.10 -4.36 3.11
N GLU A 157 -7.61 -4.75 1.95
CA GLU A 157 -8.32 -6.01 1.79
C GLU A 157 -7.39 -7.23 1.93
N SER A 158 -7.97 -8.41 1.90
CA SER A 158 -7.20 -9.65 1.91
C SER A 158 -6.35 -9.75 0.65
N GLY A 159 -5.05 -10.04 0.78
CA GLY A 159 -4.12 -10.08 -0.36
C GLY A 159 -3.46 -8.75 -0.70
N ALA A 160 -3.85 -7.63 -0.07
CA ALA A 160 -3.27 -6.31 -0.34
C ALA A 160 -1.79 -6.14 0.09
N GLY A 161 -1.19 -7.12 0.77
CA GLY A 161 0.23 -7.06 1.19
C GLY A 161 0.48 -6.55 2.63
N LYS A 162 -0.57 -6.37 3.46
CA LYS A 162 -0.44 -5.87 4.84
C LYS A 162 0.66 -6.58 5.66
N THR A 163 0.68 -7.91 5.62
CA THR A 163 1.65 -8.72 6.38
C THR A 163 3.09 -8.48 5.93
N GLU A 164 3.32 -8.36 4.62
CA GLU A 164 4.65 -8.07 4.08
C GLU A 164 5.08 -6.65 4.41
N SER A 165 4.17 -5.67 4.33
CA SER A 165 4.41 -4.30 4.80
C SER A 165 4.82 -4.26 6.29
N THR A 166 4.13 -5.01 7.15
CA THR A 166 4.52 -5.12 8.57
C THR A 166 5.91 -5.71 8.75
N LYS A 167 6.26 -6.78 8.01
CA LYS A 167 7.60 -7.39 8.08
C LYS A 167 8.69 -6.40 7.66
N LEU A 168 8.45 -5.64 6.59
CA LEU A 168 9.39 -4.63 6.09
C LEU A 168 9.61 -3.49 7.09
N LEU A 169 8.54 -2.98 7.71
CA LEU A 169 8.64 -1.98 8.77
C LEU A 169 9.49 -2.49 9.95
N LEU A 170 9.21 -3.71 10.42
CA LEU A 170 9.94 -4.31 11.54
C LEU A 170 11.42 -4.53 11.21
N LYS A 171 11.72 -5.02 10.00
CA LYS A 171 13.10 -5.19 9.51
C LYS A 171 13.84 -3.85 9.52
N PHE A 172 13.22 -2.80 8.99
CA PHE A 172 13.81 -1.46 8.96
C PHE A 172 14.10 -0.94 10.38
N LEU A 173 13.11 -0.99 11.27
CA LEU A 173 13.24 -0.53 12.66
C LEU A 173 14.29 -1.34 13.45
N SER A 174 14.45 -2.63 13.16
CA SER A 174 15.49 -3.44 13.78
C SER A 174 16.90 -3.00 13.37
N VAL A 175 17.11 -2.71 12.09
CA VAL A 175 18.40 -2.17 11.61
C VAL A 175 18.68 -0.79 12.24
N MET A 176 17.67 0.07 12.34
CA MET A 176 17.80 1.37 13.02
C MET A 176 18.22 1.23 14.48
N SER A 177 17.58 0.31 15.19
CA SER A 177 17.93 -0.04 16.57
C SER A 177 19.38 -0.49 16.71
N GLN A 178 19.88 -1.35 15.81
CA GLN A 178 21.25 -1.88 15.88
C GLN A 178 22.32 -0.81 15.58
N ASN A 179 21.98 0.20 14.78
CA ASN A 179 22.87 1.30 14.43
C ASN A 179 22.88 2.43 15.48
N SER A 180 22.06 2.33 16.53
CA SER A 180 21.94 3.35 17.58
C SER A 180 23.12 3.32 18.58
N TYR A 181 23.42 4.49 19.16
CA TYR A 181 24.53 4.68 20.10
C TYR A 181 24.32 3.85 21.38
N GLY A 182 25.34 3.05 21.74
CA GLY A 182 25.35 2.30 23.00
C GLY A 182 25.04 0.80 22.88
N THR A 183 24.85 0.26 21.68
CA THR A 183 24.63 -1.19 21.50
C THR A 183 25.97 -1.96 21.57
N PRO A 184 26.27 -2.75 22.62
CA PRO A 184 27.48 -3.57 22.66
C PRO A 184 27.45 -4.62 21.53
N PRO A 185 28.61 -5.01 20.95
CA PRO A 185 28.66 -5.99 19.85
C PRO A 185 27.98 -7.33 20.18
N SER A 186 27.91 -7.70 21.46
CA SER A 186 27.27 -8.91 21.98
C SER A 186 25.73 -8.88 21.97
N GLU A 187 25.10 -7.70 21.82
CA GLU A 187 23.64 -7.52 21.79
C GLU A 187 23.12 -7.13 20.40
N ARG A 188 24.00 -7.01 19.39
CA ARG A 188 23.64 -6.71 18.00
C ARG A 188 22.76 -7.78 17.34
N THR A 189 22.60 -8.95 17.96
CA THR A 189 21.57 -9.94 17.63
C THR A 189 20.36 -9.76 18.54
N THR A 190 19.52 -8.77 18.24
CA THR A 190 18.22 -8.63 18.91
C THR A 190 17.33 -9.80 18.55
N ARG A 191 17.28 -10.79 19.45
CA ARG A 191 16.32 -11.91 19.50
C ARG A 191 14.87 -11.47 19.31
N VAL A 192 14.55 -10.18 19.50
CA VAL A 192 13.21 -9.60 19.38
C VAL A 192 12.71 -9.53 17.93
N GLU A 193 13.53 -9.11 16.96
CA GLU A 193 13.12 -9.14 15.54
C GLU A 193 12.85 -10.59 15.11
N GLN A 194 13.81 -11.48 15.37
CA GLN A 194 13.65 -12.89 15.10
C GLN A 194 12.44 -13.46 15.83
N ALA A 195 12.21 -13.14 17.11
CA ALA A 195 11.04 -13.60 17.85
C ALA A 195 9.72 -13.09 17.24
N ILE A 196 9.66 -11.82 16.82
CA ILE A 196 8.46 -11.24 16.19
C ILE A 196 8.22 -11.86 14.80
N VAL A 197 9.28 -12.05 14.00
CA VAL A 197 9.18 -12.71 12.69
C VAL A 197 8.81 -14.19 12.87
N GLN A 198 9.45 -14.92 13.77
CA GLN A 198 9.20 -16.33 14.08
C GLN A 198 7.82 -16.56 14.74
N SER A 199 7.26 -15.56 15.42
CA SER A 199 5.89 -15.63 15.93
C SER A 199 4.85 -15.58 14.80
N SER A 200 5.19 -15.03 13.63
CA SER A 200 4.24 -14.87 12.51
C SER A 200 3.73 -16.21 11.97
N PRO A 201 4.57 -17.22 11.64
CA PRO A 201 4.09 -18.56 11.28
C PRO A 201 3.12 -19.18 12.29
N ILE A 202 3.36 -18.98 13.59
CA ILE A 202 2.51 -19.50 14.66
C ILE A 202 1.14 -18.79 14.61
N MET A 203 1.12 -17.46 14.60
CA MET A 203 -0.12 -16.68 14.53
C MET A 203 -0.88 -16.90 13.22
N GLU A 204 -0.18 -17.07 12.10
CA GLU A 204 -0.80 -17.40 10.81
C GLU A 204 -1.45 -18.80 10.86
N ALA A 205 -0.79 -19.79 11.46
CA ALA A 205 -1.34 -21.13 11.60
C ALA A 205 -2.63 -21.18 12.43
N PHE A 206 -2.77 -20.31 13.45
CA PHE A 206 -3.96 -20.26 14.32
C PHE A 206 -5.02 -19.26 13.87
N GLY A 207 -4.63 -18.17 13.20
CA GLY A 207 -5.48 -17.03 12.93
C GLY A 207 -5.73 -16.72 11.45
N ASN A 208 -5.01 -17.37 10.54
CA ASN A 208 -5.31 -17.27 9.10
C ASN A 208 -6.25 -18.39 8.69
N ALA A 209 -7.18 -18.05 7.79
CA ALA A 209 -8.07 -19.01 7.18
C ALA A 209 -8.08 -18.80 5.67
N LYS A 210 -8.22 -19.90 4.93
CA LYS A 210 -8.54 -19.83 3.52
C LYS A 210 -9.92 -19.20 3.34
N THR A 211 -9.98 -18.12 2.57
CA THR A 211 -11.22 -17.52 2.07
C THR A 211 -11.38 -17.79 0.59
N VAL A 212 -12.50 -17.39 0.00
CA VAL A 212 -12.76 -17.48 -1.45
C VAL A 212 -11.73 -16.65 -2.25
N TYR A 213 -11.19 -15.58 -1.65
CA TYR A 213 -10.33 -14.59 -2.32
C TYR A 213 -8.85 -14.67 -1.94
N ASN A 214 -8.51 -15.31 -0.81
CA ASN A 214 -7.13 -15.43 -0.35
C ASN A 214 -6.91 -16.71 0.47
N ASN A 215 -5.92 -17.51 0.09
CA ASN A 215 -5.57 -18.75 0.79
C ASN A 215 -4.95 -18.52 2.17
N ASN A 216 -4.46 -17.32 2.48
CA ASN A 216 -3.82 -16.95 3.75
C ASN A 216 -4.42 -15.64 4.33
N SER A 217 -5.74 -15.60 4.49
CA SER A 217 -6.43 -14.41 5.00
C SER A 217 -6.37 -14.34 6.52
N SER A 218 -5.69 -13.35 7.09
CA SER A 218 -5.75 -13.07 8.54
C SER A 218 -7.15 -12.64 8.95
N ARG A 219 -7.69 -13.28 9.99
CA ARG A 219 -9.03 -13.01 10.56
C ARG A 219 -8.97 -12.34 11.94
N PHE A 220 -7.79 -11.87 12.34
CA PHE A 220 -7.53 -11.15 13.59
C PHE A 220 -6.76 -9.87 13.27
N GLY A 221 -6.97 -8.83 14.07
CA GLY A 221 -6.10 -7.65 14.08
C GLY A 221 -4.84 -7.98 14.88
N LYS A 222 -3.67 -7.65 14.35
CA LYS A 222 -2.39 -7.83 15.05
C LYS A 222 -1.86 -6.46 15.44
N PHE A 223 -1.74 -6.21 16.74
CA PHE A 223 -1.10 -5.01 17.26
C PHE A 223 0.29 -5.38 17.78
N ILE A 224 1.34 -4.80 17.19
CA ILE A 224 2.73 -5.05 17.58
C ILE A 224 3.24 -3.78 18.24
N GLN A 225 3.62 -3.88 19.50
CA GLN A 225 4.23 -2.79 20.24
C GLN A 225 5.73 -3.05 20.37
N LEU A 226 6.53 -2.06 19.99
CA LEU A 226 7.97 -2.05 20.19
C LEU A 226 8.32 -0.97 21.21
N HIS A 227 9.18 -1.31 22.18
CA HIS A 227 9.66 -0.38 23.20
C HIS A 227 11.09 0.02 22.86
N PHE A 228 11.31 1.31 22.63
CA PHE A 228 12.62 1.87 22.35
C PHE A 228 13.16 2.59 23.59
N SER A 229 14.46 2.43 23.83
CA SER A 229 15.16 3.23 24.85
C SER A 229 15.37 4.67 24.39
N GLU A 230 15.72 5.56 25.32
CA GLU A 230 16.15 6.92 24.98
C GLU A 230 17.36 6.94 24.02
N GLY A 231 18.21 5.91 24.07
CA GLY A 231 19.35 5.74 23.17
C GLY A 231 18.99 5.20 21.78
N GLY A 232 17.75 4.76 21.57
CA GLY A 232 17.22 4.34 20.26
C GLY A 232 17.30 2.85 19.95
N HIS A 233 17.77 2.03 20.89
CA HIS A 233 17.71 0.58 20.73
C HIS A 233 16.38 0.01 21.25
N ILE A 234 15.93 -1.08 20.63
CA ILE A 234 14.75 -1.84 21.05
C ILE A 234 15.06 -2.57 22.36
N GLN A 235 14.34 -2.22 23.44
CA GLN A 235 14.44 -2.88 24.74
C GLN A 235 13.55 -4.13 24.81
N GLY A 236 12.48 -4.15 24.03
CA GLY A 236 11.52 -5.25 24.02
C GLY A 236 10.32 -4.96 23.12
N GLY A 237 9.36 -5.87 23.14
CA GLY A 237 8.09 -5.67 22.43
C GLY A 237 7.06 -6.67 22.89
N CYS A 238 5.79 -6.36 22.62
CA CYS A 238 4.68 -7.27 22.84
C CYS A 238 3.80 -7.33 21.60
N ILE A 239 3.12 -8.45 21.43
CA ILE A 239 2.13 -8.64 20.37
C ILE A 239 0.80 -8.84 21.09
N VAL A 240 -0.16 -7.98 20.76
CA VAL A 240 -1.52 -8.04 21.27
C VAL A 240 -2.42 -8.46 20.12
N ASP A 241 -3.09 -9.60 20.29
CA ASP A 241 -4.08 -10.08 19.34
C ASP A 241 -5.41 -9.40 19.61
N CYS A 242 -5.82 -8.53 18.68
CA CYS A 242 -7.15 -7.94 18.69
C CYS A 242 -8.11 -8.88 17.94
N ILE A 243 -8.78 -9.75 18.70
CA ILE A 243 -9.88 -10.56 18.17
C ILE A 243 -11.06 -9.61 17.93
N LEU A 244 -11.30 -9.24 16.68
CA LEU A 244 -12.62 -8.76 16.26
C LEU A 244 -13.57 -9.95 16.38
N SER A 245 -14.37 -9.92 17.45
CA SER A 245 -15.39 -10.91 17.80
C SER A 245 -16.05 -11.53 16.58
N LEU A 246 -15.82 -12.83 16.37
CA LEU A 246 -16.66 -13.64 15.52
C LEU A 246 -17.62 -14.42 16.43
N PRO A 247 -18.95 -14.23 16.34
CA PRO A 247 -19.93 -15.17 16.89
C PRO A 247 -19.83 -16.59 16.27
N HIS A 248 -18.90 -16.80 15.34
CA HIS A 248 -18.80 -18.02 14.53
C HIS A 248 -17.91 -19.15 15.10
N PHE A 249 -17.30 -18.99 16.27
CA PHE A 249 -16.58 -20.10 16.90
C PHE A 249 -17.53 -21.23 17.38
N SER A 250 -18.84 -20.98 17.47
CA SER A 250 -19.85 -21.99 17.87
C SER A 250 -20.27 -22.94 16.72
N HIS A 251 -20.19 -22.53 15.45
CA HIS A 251 -20.88 -23.25 14.38
C HIS A 251 -20.04 -24.26 13.57
N ARG A 252 -18.70 -24.24 13.66
CA ARG A 252 -17.86 -25.14 12.86
C ARG A 252 -17.34 -26.41 13.57
N LEU A 253 -17.56 -26.54 14.89
CA LEU A 253 -17.26 -27.77 15.63
C LEU A 253 -18.36 -28.85 15.51
N LYS A 254 -19.55 -28.51 14.98
CA LYS A 254 -20.65 -29.48 14.78
C LYS A 254 -20.54 -30.36 13.52
N CYS A 255 -19.56 -30.15 12.64
CA CYS A 255 -19.47 -30.88 11.37
C CYS A 255 -18.31 -31.88 11.26
N ARG A 256 -17.64 -32.25 12.37
CA ARG A 256 -16.61 -33.32 12.37
C ARG A 256 -16.65 -34.21 13.62
N LEU A 257 -17.83 -34.72 13.96
CA LEU A 257 -17.93 -35.97 14.72
C LEU A 257 -18.45 -37.04 13.77
N PRO A 258 -17.71 -38.15 13.53
CA PRO A 258 -18.27 -39.29 12.81
C PRO A 258 -19.46 -39.81 13.59
N GLN A 259 -20.65 -39.80 12.98
CA GLN A 259 -21.76 -40.62 13.43
C GLN A 259 -21.36 -42.07 13.21
N GLY A 260 -20.99 -42.76 14.29
CA GLY A 260 -20.61 -44.17 14.20
C GLY A 260 -20.08 -44.71 15.51
N LEU A 261 -20.98 -44.99 16.45
CA LEU A 261 -20.96 -46.21 17.27
C LEU A 261 -22.22 -46.24 18.15
N SER A 262 -23.18 -47.02 17.66
CA SER A 262 -24.32 -47.50 18.41
C SER A 262 -23.90 -48.60 19.40
N LYS A 263 -24.54 -48.61 20.58
CA LYS A 263 -24.78 -49.77 21.47
C LYS A 263 -23.54 -50.48 22.07
N CYS A 264 -23.25 -50.19 23.33
CA CYS A 264 -23.58 -51.01 24.52
C CYS A 264 -23.26 -50.20 25.78
#